data_AF-A0A4P8Q9A0-F1
#
_entry.id   AF-A0A4P8Q9A0-F1
#
_cell.length_a   1.000
_cell.length_b   1.000
_cell.length_c   1.000
_cell.angle_alpha   90.00
_cell.angle_beta   90.00
_cell.angle_gamma   90.00
#
_symmetry.space_group_name_H-M   'P 1'
#
loop_
_entity.id
_entity.type
_entity.pdbx_description
1 polymer ?
#
loop_
_entity_poly.entity_id
_entity_poly.type
_entity_poly.pdbx_seq_one_letter_code
_entity_poly.pdbx_strand_id
1 'polypeptide(L)'
;MDRTIVYTGAIPQDADILNTNRNMVRAIGHLARGIWGTNSVAAGLDATPASPLSLNFRIGPGMVTVLQSIDATSYGSLAADNNQTVKVGSIDTTTTFPVVAPTTAGRSVKYLVQAAFDQQDTDNKVLPYRNAANPSQPYAGPANSGTAQPTVRRETVALQAKRGTEATTGSEAVPAVSAGYVPLWVITVSFGQTTVTAANIAPHPEAPWTSKLTDLFAKIDSPTFIGTPKAPTPTTADGIATKAYVDAILSGAGVSVAADPNTIAKRNGAGALVATSFIGKATTAGAADTATNATNAQNAVNAQRAENADNATNAVNAQSAQTANTANTATSATTAGSANQAANAAKLDNKNASVATAADTVVVRDAGGNVNANVFNGRATSAAYADFAERFEASEDLESGDVVSFGGDKEICKAGWSGSVFGVVSTAPAYLANAEAGDDKSHPAVAWQGRVPVKVLGPVEKFDLLVMSTIPGVAYAAKDAVSTDVFGRALEDKASEGVSLVMAVVKARI
;
A
#
# COMPACT_ATOMS: atom_id res chain seq x y z
N MET A 1 -12.52 -10.44 20.38
CA MET A 1 -12.66 -9.57 19.18
C MET A 1 -13.96 -9.90 18.45
N ASP A 2 -14.90 -8.98 18.43
CA ASP A 2 -16.16 -9.16 17.72
C ASP A 2 -15.98 -8.80 16.25
N ARG A 3 -16.39 -9.70 15.34
CA ARG A 3 -16.31 -9.51 13.89
C ARG A 3 -17.70 -9.57 13.27
N THR A 4 -18.04 -8.61 12.43
CA THR A 4 -19.34 -8.59 11.72
C THR A 4 -19.42 -9.74 10.72
N ILE A 5 -20.55 -10.45 10.66
CA ILE A 5 -20.86 -11.45 9.63
C ILE A 5 -21.77 -10.78 8.60
N VAL A 6 -21.39 -10.90 7.33
CA VAL A 6 -22.19 -10.47 6.18
C VAL A 6 -22.39 -11.66 5.24
N TYR A 7 -23.45 -11.59 4.43
CA TYR A 7 -23.86 -12.69 3.55
C TYR A 7 -24.05 -12.20 2.12
N THR A 8 -23.77 -13.08 1.17
CA THR A 8 -23.96 -12.83 -0.25
C THR A 8 -25.43 -12.54 -0.55
N GLY A 9 -25.69 -11.40 -1.19
CA GLY A 9 -27.04 -10.97 -1.53
C GLY A 9 -27.70 -10.07 -0.48
N ALA A 10 -27.20 -10.02 0.76
CA ALA A 10 -27.58 -9.00 1.73
C ALA A 10 -26.78 -7.70 1.52
N ILE A 11 -25.48 -7.81 1.20
CA ILE A 11 -24.58 -6.70 0.90
C ILE A 11 -23.76 -7.04 -0.36
N PRO A 12 -23.58 -6.11 -1.33
CA PRO A 12 -22.65 -6.31 -2.44
C PRO A 12 -21.20 -6.44 -1.97
N GLN A 13 -20.41 -7.31 -2.60
CA GLN A 13 -18.99 -7.51 -2.26
C GLN A 13 -18.76 -7.89 -0.79
N ASP A 14 -19.61 -8.76 -0.25
CA ASP A 14 -19.56 -9.22 1.15
C ASP A 14 -18.21 -9.85 1.53
N ALA A 15 -17.55 -10.52 0.58
CA ALA A 15 -16.23 -11.13 0.77
C ALA A 15 -15.14 -10.11 1.15
N ASP A 16 -15.21 -8.85 0.71
CA ASP A 16 -14.16 -7.86 1.00
C ASP A 16 -14.16 -7.47 2.48
N ILE A 17 -15.36 -7.29 3.06
CA ILE A 17 -15.55 -7.02 4.49
C ILE A 17 -15.09 -8.23 5.32
N LEU A 18 -15.51 -9.44 4.92
CA LEU A 18 -15.17 -10.67 5.63
C LEU A 18 -13.66 -10.95 5.59
N ASN A 19 -13.01 -10.77 4.44
CA ASN A 19 -11.57 -10.97 4.30
C ASN A 19 -10.79 -9.94 5.10
N THR A 20 -11.24 -8.68 5.14
CA THR A 20 -10.61 -7.63 5.96
C THR A 20 -10.63 -8.02 7.45
N ASN A 21 -11.78 -8.48 7.95
CA ASN A 21 -11.92 -8.92 9.35
C ASN A 21 -11.08 -10.17 9.66
N ARG A 22 -11.01 -11.13 8.73
CA ARG A 22 -10.16 -12.32 8.87
C ARG A 22 -8.67 -11.96 8.88
N ASN A 23 -8.24 -11.05 8.00
CA ASN A 23 -6.87 -10.57 7.94
C ASN A 23 -6.47 -9.83 9.21
N MET A 24 -7.39 -9.07 9.83
CA MET A 24 -7.17 -8.45 11.12
C MET A 24 -6.90 -9.47 12.23
N VAL A 25 -7.67 -10.57 12.29
CA VAL A 25 -7.43 -11.67 13.25
C VAL A 25 -6.08 -12.34 13.01
N ARG A 26 -5.68 -12.54 11.74
CA ARG A 26 -4.34 -13.05 11.41
C ARG A 26 -3.26 -12.10 11.90
N ALA A 27 -3.37 -10.80 11.58
CA ALA A 27 -2.39 -9.80 11.96
C ALA A 27 -2.22 -9.70 13.49
N ILE A 28 -3.34 -9.65 14.23
CA ILE A 28 -3.33 -9.59 15.69
C ILE A 28 -2.84 -10.90 16.29
N GLY A 29 -3.20 -12.04 15.71
CA GLY A 29 -2.67 -13.32 16.15
C GLY A 29 -1.17 -13.48 15.92
N HIS A 30 -0.63 -12.95 14.83
CA HIS A 30 0.82 -12.89 14.61
C HIS A 30 1.51 -11.98 15.64
N LEU A 31 0.91 -10.83 15.96
CA LEU A 31 1.41 -9.94 17.00
C LEU A 31 1.39 -10.61 18.38
N ALA A 32 0.23 -11.17 18.77
CA ALA A 32 0.07 -11.87 20.04
C ALA A 32 1.04 -13.07 20.16
N ARG A 33 1.25 -13.80 19.06
CA ARG A 33 2.26 -14.87 18.99
C ARG A 33 3.68 -14.35 19.15
N GLY A 34 3.99 -13.19 18.60
CA GLY A 34 5.31 -12.55 18.77
C GLY A 34 5.59 -12.13 20.21
N ILE A 35 4.56 -11.74 20.95
CA ILE A 35 4.69 -11.25 22.34
C ILE A 35 4.66 -12.41 23.35
N TRP A 36 3.68 -13.32 23.25
CA TRP A 36 3.42 -14.36 24.26
C TRP A 36 3.71 -15.79 23.79
N GLY A 37 4.12 -15.97 22.54
CA GLY A 37 4.29 -17.29 21.94
C GLY A 37 2.95 -17.97 21.66
N THR A 38 2.93 -19.30 21.70
CA THR A 38 1.75 -20.12 21.38
C THR A 38 1.02 -20.66 22.60
N ASN A 39 1.55 -20.42 23.81
CA ASN A 39 0.92 -20.86 25.04
C ASN A 39 -0.27 -19.95 25.38
N SER A 40 -1.29 -20.52 26.01
CA SER A 40 -2.39 -19.71 26.51
C SER A 40 -1.92 -18.82 27.65
N VAL A 41 -2.19 -17.52 27.56
CA VAL A 41 -1.91 -16.57 28.64
C VAL A 41 -3.18 -15.83 29.05
N ALA A 42 -3.23 -15.41 30.30
CA ALA A 42 -4.29 -14.59 30.86
C ALA A 42 -3.75 -13.22 31.30
N ALA A 43 -4.51 -12.16 31.04
CA ALA A 43 -4.19 -10.80 31.46
C ALA A 43 -5.45 -10.07 31.96
N GLY A 44 -5.30 -9.27 33.01
CA GLY A 44 -6.47 -8.72 33.73
C GLY A 44 -7.21 -9.84 34.44
N LEU A 45 -8.55 -9.89 34.32
CA LEU A 45 -9.38 -10.91 34.97
C LEU A 45 -9.17 -10.94 36.50
N ASP A 46 -8.99 -9.77 37.09
CA ASP A 46 -8.70 -9.61 38.51
C ASP A 46 -9.90 -10.06 39.36
N ALA A 47 -9.63 -10.91 40.36
CA ALA A 47 -10.65 -11.33 41.30
C ALA A 47 -10.74 -10.35 42.48
N THR A 48 -11.95 -9.85 42.74
CA THR A 48 -12.22 -8.89 43.81
C THR A 48 -13.45 -9.30 44.64
N PRO A 49 -13.52 -8.93 45.92
CA PRO A 49 -14.74 -9.05 46.71
C PRO A 49 -15.91 -8.28 46.07
N ALA A 50 -17.15 -8.77 46.26
CA ALA A 50 -18.31 -7.97 45.90
C ALA A 50 -18.40 -6.68 46.73
N SER A 51 -18.96 -5.62 46.13
CA SER A 51 -19.31 -4.38 46.82
C SER A 51 -20.82 -4.11 46.64
N PRO A 52 -21.63 -4.14 47.72
CA PRO A 52 -21.26 -4.45 49.11
C PRO A 52 -20.80 -5.91 49.33
N LEU A 53 -20.05 -6.14 50.42
CA LEU A 53 -19.54 -7.47 50.78
C LEU A 53 -20.69 -8.47 50.96
N SER A 54 -20.56 -9.63 50.33
CA SER A 54 -21.53 -10.73 50.37
C SER A 54 -20.85 -12.04 50.02
N LEU A 55 -21.57 -13.16 50.00
CA LEU A 55 -21.10 -14.43 49.44
C LEU A 55 -21.04 -14.41 47.90
N ASN A 56 -20.48 -13.33 47.37
CA ASN A 56 -20.19 -13.17 45.95
C ASN A 56 -18.77 -12.63 45.80
N PHE A 57 -18.10 -13.04 44.73
CA PHE A 57 -16.89 -12.41 44.24
C PHE A 57 -17.07 -11.96 42.79
N ARG A 58 -16.19 -11.10 42.32
CA ARG A 58 -16.24 -10.50 41.00
C ARG A 58 -14.95 -10.77 40.25
N ILE A 59 -15.06 -11.08 38.97
CA ILE A 59 -13.94 -11.14 38.03
C ILE A 59 -14.05 -9.92 37.12
N GLY A 60 -13.03 -9.07 37.15
CA GLY A 60 -12.94 -7.87 36.33
C GLY A 60 -12.72 -8.18 34.84
N PRO A 61 -12.71 -7.13 34.00
CA PRO A 61 -12.41 -7.28 32.58
C PRO A 61 -10.99 -7.82 32.35
N GLY A 62 -10.79 -8.45 31.19
CA GLY A 62 -9.49 -9.00 30.82
C GLY A 62 -9.57 -9.88 29.57
N MET A 63 -8.49 -10.62 29.33
CA MET A 63 -8.36 -11.45 28.13
C MET A 63 -7.68 -12.78 28.39
N VAL A 64 -7.94 -13.74 27.51
CA VAL A 64 -7.20 -14.99 27.39
C VAL A 64 -6.78 -15.19 25.94
N THR A 65 -5.55 -15.64 25.74
CA THR A 65 -5.08 -16.07 24.42
C THR A 65 -5.09 -17.59 24.32
N VAL A 66 -5.28 -18.11 23.11
CA VAL A 66 -5.18 -19.55 22.82
C VAL A 66 -4.77 -19.77 21.38
N LEU A 67 -4.01 -20.84 21.10
CA LEU A 67 -3.75 -21.27 19.72
C LEU A 67 -4.94 -22.07 19.19
N GLN A 68 -5.67 -21.54 18.20
CA GLN A 68 -6.79 -22.21 17.56
C GLN A 68 -6.84 -21.92 16.06
N SER A 69 -7.69 -22.64 15.32
CA SER A 69 -8.00 -22.31 13.92
C SER A 69 -8.55 -20.89 13.79
N ILE A 70 -8.22 -20.20 12.70
CA ILE A 70 -8.73 -18.85 12.40
C ILE A 70 -10.25 -18.84 12.36
N ASP A 71 -10.86 -19.77 11.63
CA ASP A 71 -12.30 -19.96 11.53
C ASP A 71 -12.60 -21.46 11.38
N ALA A 72 -12.93 -22.17 12.47
CA ALA A 72 -13.26 -23.60 12.42
C ALA A 72 -14.52 -23.92 11.60
N THR A 73 -15.43 -22.94 11.49
CA THR A 73 -16.67 -22.99 10.72
C THR A 73 -16.69 -21.87 9.68
N SER A 74 -17.61 -21.94 8.71
CA SER A 74 -17.79 -20.86 7.72
C SER A 74 -18.01 -19.51 8.41
N TYR A 75 -17.48 -18.44 7.82
CA TYR A 75 -17.60 -17.07 8.30
C TYR A 75 -18.32 -16.24 7.24
N GLY A 76 -19.64 -16.11 7.39
CA GLY A 76 -20.47 -15.52 6.33
C GLY A 76 -20.41 -16.38 5.07
N SER A 77 -20.05 -15.76 3.94
CA SER A 77 -19.80 -16.46 2.68
C SER A 77 -18.41 -17.10 2.57
N LEU A 78 -17.48 -16.80 3.47
CA LEU A 78 -16.16 -17.41 3.46
C LEU A 78 -16.21 -18.83 4.04
N ALA A 79 -15.56 -19.77 3.37
CA ALA A 79 -15.35 -21.11 3.88
C ALA A 79 -14.53 -21.10 5.19
N ALA A 80 -14.60 -22.22 5.93
CA ALA A 80 -13.78 -22.44 7.11
C ALA A 80 -12.29 -22.36 6.77
N ASP A 81 -11.50 -21.83 7.71
CA ASP A 81 -10.05 -21.68 7.62
C ASP A 81 -9.40 -22.30 8.86
N ASN A 82 -8.91 -23.52 8.68
CA ASN A 82 -8.34 -24.34 9.76
C ASN A 82 -6.87 -24.01 10.07
N ASN A 83 -6.28 -23.00 9.42
CA ASN A 83 -4.93 -22.56 9.77
C ASN A 83 -4.90 -22.04 11.20
N GLN A 84 -3.85 -22.38 11.95
CA GLN A 84 -3.73 -21.99 13.34
C GLN A 84 -3.23 -20.55 13.49
N THR A 85 -3.85 -19.80 14.41
CA THR A 85 -3.43 -18.49 14.85
C THR A 85 -3.64 -18.36 16.36
N VAL A 86 -2.94 -17.43 17.00
CA VAL A 86 -3.25 -17.08 18.39
C VAL A 86 -4.50 -16.21 18.38
N LYS A 87 -5.58 -16.72 18.96
CA LYS A 87 -6.85 -16.03 19.13
C LYS A 87 -6.85 -15.31 20.46
N VAL A 88 -7.53 -14.16 20.52
CA VAL A 88 -7.64 -13.33 21.72
C VAL A 88 -9.11 -13.18 22.06
N GLY A 89 -9.54 -13.86 23.12
CA GLY A 89 -10.85 -13.65 23.73
C GLY A 89 -10.76 -12.55 24.77
N SER A 90 -11.71 -11.63 24.77
CA SER A 90 -11.76 -10.53 25.75
C SER A 90 -13.14 -10.44 26.39
N ILE A 91 -13.17 -10.02 27.65
CA ILE A 91 -14.39 -9.63 28.35
C ILE A 91 -14.18 -8.23 28.92
N ASP A 92 -15.06 -7.30 28.55
CA ASP A 92 -14.93 -5.89 28.94
C ASP A 92 -15.82 -5.53 30.14
N THR A 93 -16.58 -6.52 30.64
CA THR A 93 -17.51 -6.36 31.76
C THR A 93 -17.06 -7.19 32.96
N THR A 94 -17.50 -6.77 34.15
CA THR A 94 -17.25 -7.51 35.38
C THR A 94 -18.29 -8.60 35.57
N THR A 95 -17.86 -9.85 35.77
CA THR A 95 -18.73 -11.00 36.02
C THR A 95 -18.80 -11.29 37.51
N THR A 96 -19.99 -11.46 38.07
CA THR A 96 -20.20 -11.79 39.49
C THR A 96 -20.53 -13.27 39.64
N PHE A 97 -19.87 -13.94 40.59
CA PHE A 97 -20.10 -15.34 40.91
C PHE A 97 -20.58 -15.50 42.35
N PRO A 98 -21.71 -16.20 42.58
CA PRO A 98 -22.11 -16.59 43.91
C PRO A 98 -21.28 -17.75 44.43
N VAL A 99 -21.03 -17.76 45.73
CA VAL A 99 -20.43 -18.89 46.45
C VAL A 99 -21.33 -19.30 47.60
N VAL A 100 -21.26 -20.57 47.96
CA VAL A 100 -22.00 -21.14 49.10
C VAL A 100 -21.01 -21.64 50.13
N ALA A 101 -21.16 -21.16 51.37
CA ALA A 101 -20.40 -21.63 52.52
C ALA A 101 -20.80 -23.08 52.88
N PRO A 102 -19.87 -23.90 53.40
CA PRO A 102 -20.19 -25.23 53.92
C PRO A 102 -21.24 -25.20 55.01
N THR A 103 -22.03 -26.27 55.12
CA THR A 103 -23.09 -26.43 56.14
C THR A 103 -22.61 -27.17 57.39
N THR A 104 -21.43 -27.80 57.34
CA THR A 104 -20.86 -28.55 58.47
C THR A 104 -19.76 -27.75 59.16
N ALA A 105 -19.85 -27.61 60.49
CA ALA A 105 -18.84 -26.92 61.29
C ALA A 105 -17.44 -27.53 61.13
N GLY A 106 -16.42 -26.67 61.09
CA GLY A 106 -15.01 -27.08 60.92
C GLY A 106 -14.62 -27.46 59.49
N ARG A 107 -15.50 -27.26 58.50
CA ARG A 107 -15.20 -27.50 57.08
C ARG A 107 -15.01 -26.21 56.29
N SER A 108 -14.17 -26.27 55.26
CA SER A 108 -14.09 -25.26 54.20
C SER A 108 -14.25 -25.90 52.81
N VAL A 109 -14.39 -25.07 51.80
CA VAL A 109 -14.42 -25.47 50.38
C VAL A 109 -13.60 -24.48 49.56
N LYS A 110 -12.91 -25.00 48.54
CA LYS A 110 -12.23 -24.20 47.52
C LYS A 110 -13.03 -24.17 46.23
N TYR A 111 -13.19 -23.00 45.65
CA TYR A 111 -13.68 -22.82 44.29
C TYR A 111 -12.50 -22.55 43.37
N LEU A 112 -12.44 -23.23 42.23
CA LEU A 112 -11.53 -22.91 41.14
C LEU A 112 -12.23 -21.95 40.18
N VAL A 113 -11.66 -20.76 40.00
CA VAL A 113 -12.01 -19.85 38.91
C VAL A 113 -11.13 -20.18 37.72
N GLN A 114 -11.75 -20.43 36.59
CA GLN A 114 -11.07 -20.79 35.35
C GLN A 114 -11.68 -20.06 34.16
N ALA A 115 -10.88 -19.86 33.13
CA ALA A 115 -11.26 -19.16 31.91
C ALA A 115 -10.95 -19.99 30.66
N ALA A 116 -11.78 -19.87 29.63
CA ALA A 116 -11.52 -20.43 28.32
C ALA A 116 -11.82 -19.38 27.24
N PHE A 117 -11.14 -19.50 26.10
CA PHE A 117 -11.56 -18.80 24.89
C PHE A 117 -12.89 -19.39 24.41
N ASP A 118 -13.84 -18.53 24.07
CA ASP A 118 -15.12 -18.93 23.50
C ASP A 118 -15.43 -18.11 22.25
N GLN A 119 -15.94 -18.79 21.22
CA GLN A 119 -16.31 -18.18 19.96
C GLN A 119 -17.73 -18.60 19.59
N GLN A 120 -18.62 -17.63 19.47
CA GLN A 120 -20.01 -17.87 19.14
C GLN A 120 -20.53 -16.88 18.11
N ASP A 121 -21.41 -17.38 17.25
CA ASP A 121 -22.20 -16.56 16.34
C ASP A 121 -23.45 -16.09 17.06
N THR A 122 -23.65 -14.78 17.09
CA THR A 122 -24.68 -14.11 17.88
C THR A 122 -25.39 -13.03 17.06
N ASP A 123 -26.36 -12.37 17.68
CA ASP A 123 -27.15 -11.30 17.09
C ASP A 123 -27.88 -11.75 15.82
N ASN A 124 -28.71 -12.79 15.97
CA ASN A 124 -29.52 -13.34 14.89
C ASN A 124 -30.57 -12.31 14.45
N LYS A 125 -30.49 -11.89 13.19
CA LYS A 125 -31.40 -10.91 12.58
C LYS A 125 -31.95 -11.42 11.26
N VAL A 126 -33.20 -11.07 10.97
CA VAL A 126 -33.78 -11.26 9.62
C VAL A 126 -33.25 -10.14 8.74
N LEU A 127 -32.35 -10.49 7.81
CA LEU A 127 -31.66 -9.53 6.96
C LEU A 127 -32.43 -9.30 5.65
N PRO A 128 -32.42 -8.09 5.07
CA PRO A 128 -32.92 -7.87 3.73
C PRO A 128 -31.94 -8.47 2.70
N TYR A 129 -32.48 -9.16 1.70
CA TYR A 129 -31.72 -9.73 0.58
C TYR A 129 -32.18 -9.14 -0.76
N ARG A 130 -31.24 -8.98 -1.69
CA ARG A 130 -31.53 -8.53 -3.06
C ARG A 130 -32.49 -9.50 -3.74
N ASN A 131 -33.63 -8.97 -4.16
CA ASN A 131 -34.58 -9.64 -5.02
C ASN A 131 -34.35 -9.22 -6.48
N ALA A 132 -33.76 -10.11 -7.28
CA ALA A 132 -33.48 -9.82 -8.69
C ALA A 132 -34.75 -9.73 -9.55
N ALA A 133 -35.84 -10.39 -9.14
CA ALA A 133 -37.11 -10.38 -9.87
C ALA A 133 -37.95 -9.13 -9.58
N ASN A 134 -37.84 -8.58 -8.36
CA ASN A 134 -38.47 -7.31 -8.00
C ASN A 134 -37.56 -6.48 -7.07
N PRO A 135 -36.73 -5.59 -7.63
CA PRO A 135 -35.79 -4.78 -6.84
C PRO A 135 -36.44 -3.85 -5.81
N SER A 136 -37.74 -3.51 -5.98
CA SER A 136 -38.48 -2.68 -5.03
C SER A 136 -38.92 -3.42 -3.76
N GLN A 137 -38.79 -4.76 -3.74
CA GLN A 137 -39.22 -5.61 -2.62
C GLN A 137 -38.08 -6.57 -2.23
N PRO A 138 -37.22 -6.17 -1.26
CA PRO A 138 -36.16 -7.05 -0.78
C PRO A 138 -36.76 -8.30 -0.13
N TYR A 139 -36.07 -9.42 -0.28
CA TYR A 139 -36.43 -10.65 0.42
C TYR A 139 -36.13 -10.54 1.92
N ALA A 140 -36.99 -11.13 2.75
CA ALA A 140 -36.75 -11.25 4.17
C ALA A 140 -35.99 -12.56 4.46
N GLY A 141 -34.69 -12.45 4.76
CA GLY A 141 -33.80 -13.59 4.93
C GLY A 141 -33.43 -14.31 3.63
N PRO A 142 -32.59 -15.35 3.70
CA PRO A 142 -32.15 -16.11 2.53
C PRO A 142 -33.34 -16.69 1.79
N ALA A 143 -33.38 -16.51 0.47
CA ALA A 143 -34.45 -17.00 -0.39
C ALA A 143 -35.87 -16.63 0.09
N ASN A 144 -36.02 -15.48 0.75
CA ASN A 144 -37.29 -15.00 1.32
C ASN A 144 -37.92 -15.92 2.38
N SER A 145 -37.09 -16.69 3.09
CA SER A 145 -37.54 -17.69 4.08
C SER A 145 -38.00 -17.10 5.43
N GLY A 146 -37.71 -15.83 5.70
CA GLY A 146 -37.91 -15.21 7.02
C GLY A 146 -36.93 -15.69 8.09
N THR A 147 -35.95 -16.53 7.75
CA THR A 147 -35.00 -17.10 8.72
C THR A 147 -33.99 -16.06 9.16
N ALA A 148 -33.83 -15.88 10.47
CA ALA A 148 -32.80 -15.02 11.04
C ALA A 148 -31.42 -15.68 10.96
N GLN A 149 -30.39 -14.88 10.68
CA GLN A 149 -29.00 -15.33 10.59
C GLN A 149 -28.12 -14.53 11.54
N PRO A 150 -27.05 -15.12 12.09
CA PRO A 150 -26.14 -14.40 12.97
C PRO A 150 -25.42 -13.30 12.22
N THR A 151 -25.28 -12.14 12.84
CA THR A 151 -24.62 -10.96 12.24
C THR A 151 -23.31 -10.60 12.91
N VAL A 152 -22.95 -11.28 14.00
CA VAL A 152 -21.70 -11.05 14.74
C VAL A 152 -21.09 -12.37 15.16
N ARG A 153 -19.81 -12.58 14.84
CA ARG A 153 -18.97 -13.61 15.43
C ARG A 153 -18.23 -13.00 16.62
N ARG A 154 -18.65 -13.38 17.82
CA ARG A 154 -18.09 -12.90 19.08
C ARG A 154 -16.99 -13.82 19.55
N GLU A 155 -15.86 -13.24 19.94
CA GLU A 155 -14.72 -13.94 20.53
C GLU A 155 -14.49 -13.38 21.94
N THR A 156 -14.89 -14.15 22.94
CA THR A 156 -14.98 -13.74 24.35
C THR A 156 -14.20 -14.69 25.27
N VAL A 157 -14.22 -14.39 26.58
CA VAL A 157 -13.73 -15.28 27.63
C VAL A 157 -14.91 -15.92 28.35
N ALA A 158 -15.02 -17.24 28.29
CA ALA A 158 -15.94 -18.01 29.10
C ALA A 158 -15.35 -18.23 30.51
N LEU A 159 -15.96 -17.60 31.51
CA LEU A 159 -15.57 -17.72 32.92
C LEU A 159 -16.42 -18.77 33.63
N GLN A 160 -15.78 -19.61 34.45
CA GLN A 160 -16.47 -20.56 35.33
C GLN A 160 -15.89 -20.55 36.74
N ALA A 161 -16.77 -20.68 37.73
CA ALA A 161 -16.41 -20.93 39.12
C ALA A 161 -16.84 -22.35 39.51
N LYS A 162 -15.87 -23.28 39.56
CA LYS A 162 -16.10 -24.69 39.88
C LYS A 162 -15.95 -24.92 41.37
N ARG A 163 -17.00 -25.41 42.03
CA ARG A 163 -16.98 -25.75 43.46
C ARG A 163 -16.25 -27.06 43.70
N GLY A 164 -15.43 -27.13 44.75
CA GLY A 164 -14.79 -28.36 45.22
C GLY A 164 -15.60 -29.15 46.25
N THR A 165 -15.01 -30.24 46.68
CA THR A 165 -15.53 -31.06 47.79
C THR A 165 -15.17 -30.39 49.11
N GLU A 166 -16.13 -30.34 50.03
CA GLU A 166 -15.90 -29.84 51.38
C GLU A 166 -14.97 -30.78 52.16
N ALA A 167 -13.98 -30.22 52.83
CA ALA A 167 -13.04 -30.96 53.67
C ALA A 167 -12.84 -30.24 55.00
N THR A 168 -12.12 -30.87 55.94
CA THR A 168 -11.68 -30.22 57.17
C THR A 168 -10.81 -29.01 56.84
N THR A 169 -11.07 -27.86 57.48
CA THR A 169 -10.32 -26.61 57.28
C THR A 169 -8.82 -26.83 57.25
N GLY A 170 -8.19 -26.52 56.11
CA GLY A 170 -6.76 -26.69 55.85
C GLY A 170 -6.42 -27.90 54.99
N SER A 171 -7.36 -28.82 54.76
CA SER A 171 -7.18 -30.04 53.93
C SER A 171 -8.00 -30.00 52.63
N GLU A 172 -8.58 -28.86 52.27
CA GLU A 172 -9.38 -28.71 51.04
C GLU A 172 -8.50 -28.80 49.80
N ALA A 173 -8.89 -29.68 48.88
CA ALA A 173 -8.31 -29.76 47.55
C ALA A 173 -8.93 -28.72 46.61
N VAL A 174 -8.11 -28.16 45.72
CA VAL A 174 -8.58 -27.35 44.59
C VAL A 174 -9.18 -28.29 43.53
N PRO A 175 -10.36 -27.99 42.96
CA PRO A 175 -10.90 -28.76 41.85
C PRO A 175 -9.94 -28.83 40.66
N ALA A 176 -9.91 -29.97 39.95
CA ALA A 176 -9.11 -30.07 38.72
C ALA A 176 -9.65 -29.15 37.63
N VAL A 177 -8.73 -28.55 36.86
CA VAL A 177 -9.01 -27.66 35.73
C VAL A 177 -9.75 -28.43 34.64
N SER A 178 -10.79 -27.81 34.07
CA SER A 178 -11.54 -28.40 32.95
C SER A 178 -10.70 -28.39 31.67
N ALA A 179 -10.89 -29.39 30.80
CA ALA A 179 -10.23 -29.43 29.50
C ALA A 179 -10.55 -28.16 28.67
N GLY A 180 -9.53 -27.53 28.09
CA GLY A 180 -9.67 -26.29 27.33
C GLY A 180 -9.73 -25.00 28.18
N TYR A 181 -9.72 -25.11 29.51
CA TYR A 181 -9.67 -23.98 30.42
C TYR A 181 -8.25 -23.75 30.97
N VAL A 182 -7.95 -22.49 31.28
CA VAL A 182 -6.79 -22.09 32.08
C VAL A 182 -7.24 -21.74 33.51
N PRO A 183 -6.49 -22.13 34.55
CA PRO A 183 -6.81 -21.76 35.91
C PRO A 183 -6.44 -20.29 36.16
N LEU A 184 -7.21 -19.60 37.01
CA LEU A 184 -6.97 -18.19 37.37
C LEU A 184 -6.83 -17.99 38.88
N TRP A 185 -7.90 -18.26 39.62
CA TRP A 185 -8.01 -17.93 41.05
C TRP A 185 -8.58 -19.10 41.85
N VAL A 186 -8.27 -19.13 43.14
CA VAL A 186 -8.81 -20.05 44.13
C VAL A 186 -9.53 -19.24 45.19
N ILE A 187 -10.82 -19.50 45.39
CA ILE A 187 -11.62 -18.85 46.44
C ILE A 187 -11.86 -19.83 47.57
N THR A 188 -11.40 -19.51 48.78
CA THR A 188 -11.59 -20.35 49.97
C THR A 188 -12.72 -19.81 50.82
N VAL A 189 -13.75 -20.63 51.05
CA VAL A 189 -14.92 -20.27 51.86
C VAL A 189 -15.05 -21.26 53.02
N SER A 190 -15.10 -20.76 54.24
CA SER A 190 -15.22 -21.56 55.47
C SER A 190 -16.67 -21.65 55.97
N PHE A 191 -16.97 -22.63 56.81
CA PHE A 191 -18.26 -22.76 57.50
C PHE A 191 -18.67 -21.44 58.19
N GLY A 192 -19.96 -21.09 58.08
CA GLY A 192 -20.55 -19.93 58.76
C GLY A 192 -20.16 -18.57 58.16
N GLN A 193 -19.35 -18.56 57.10
CA GLN A 193 -18.94 -17.32 56.45
C GLN A 193 -20.11 -16.67 55.69
N THR A 194 -20.27 -15.35 55.83
CA THR A 194 -21.35 -14.57 55.20
C THR A 194 -20.84 -13.58 54.13
N THR A 195 -19.53 -13.39 54.04
CA THR A 195 -18.89 -12.46 53.10
C THR A 195 -17.58 -13.04 52.56
N VAL A 196 -17.28 -12.80 51.28
CA VAL A 196 -15.96 -13.06 50.69
C VAL A 196 -15.13 -11.78 50.78
N THR A 197 -13.93 -11.86 51.35
CA THR A 197 -12.97 -10.75 51.47
C THR A 197 -11.73 -11.01 50.62
N ALA A 198 -10.81 -10.04 50.52
CA ALA A 198 -9.57 -10.22 49.76
C ALA A 198 -8.71 -11.39 50.29
N ALA A 199 -8.76 -11.68 51.60
CA ALA A 199 -8.04 -12.80 52.20
C ALA A 199 -8.55 -14.19 51.74
N ASN A 200 -9.77 -14.25 51.20
CA ASN A 200 -10.35 -15.48 50.67
C ASN A 200 -9.94 -15.78 49.22
N ILE A 201 -9.33 -14.80 48.54
CA ILE A 201 -9.00 -14.84 47.12
C ILE A 201 -7.48 -15.02 46.98
N ALA A 202 -7.05 -16.11 46.34
CA ALA A 202 -5.64 -16.36 46.06
C ALA A 202 -5.44 -16.73 44.59
N PRO A 203 -4.33 -16.34 43.93
CA PRO A 203 -4.04 -16.78 42.57
C PRO A 203 -3.80 -18.30 42.55
N HIS A 204 -4.24 -18.95 41.47
CA HIS A 204 -3.90 -20.36 41.26
C HIS A 204 -2.39 -20.49 40.92
N PRO A 205 -1.65 -21.48 41.47
CA PRO A 205 -0.20 -21.61 41.24
C PRO A 205 0.21 -21.76 39.78
N GLU A 206 -0.63 -22.42 38.97
CA GLU A 206 -0.41 -22.66 37.54
C GLU A 206 -1.11 -21.62 36.65
N ALA A 207 -1.59 -20.50 37.21
CA ALA A 207 -2.27 -19.49 36.41
C ALA A 207 -1.29 -18.82 35.43
N PRO A 208 -1.58 -18.81 34.12
CA PRO A 208 -0.66 -18.34 33.09
C PRO A 208 -0.71 -16.82 32.94
N TRP A 209 -0.43 -16.10 34.02
CA TRP A 209 -0.47 -14.64 34.04
C TRP A 209 0.64 -14.04 33.17
N THR A 210 0.27 -13.11 32.29
CA THR A 210 1.24 -12.22 31.66
C THR A 210 1.26 -10.87 32.36
N SER A 211 2.45 -10.28 32.48
CA SER A 211 2.61 -8.87 32.85
C SER A 211 2.14 -7.96 31.73
N LYS A 212 1.94 -6.67 32.04
CA LYS A 212 1.60 -5.66 31.02
C LYS A 212 2.76 -5.55 30.03
N LEU A 213 2.46 -5.13 28.80
CA LEU A 213 3.48 -4.97 27.75
C LEU A 213 4.62 -4.03 28.18
N THR A 214 4.33 -3.02 28.99
CA THR A 214 5.33 -2.10 29.56
C THR A 214 6.28 -2.76 30.56
N ASP A 215 5.85 -3.84 31.20
CA ASP A 215 6.61 -4.57 32.21
C ASP A 215 7.43 -5.70 31.58
N LEU A 216 7.12 -6.06 30.32
CA LEU A 216 7.88 -7.01 29.51
C LEU A 216 9.17 -6.41 28.93
N PHE A 217 9.27 -5.08 28.84
CA PHE A 217 10.50 -4.39 28.48
C PHE A 217 11.32 -4.09 29.73
N ALA A 218 12.63 -4.38 29.68
CA ALA A 218 13.53 -3.85 30.70
C ALA A 218 13.40 -2.33 30.71
N LYS A 219 13.11 -1.75 31.88
CA LYS A 219 13.12 -0.29 32.04
C LYS A 219 14.46 0.22 31.52
N ILE A 220 14.44 1.27 30.71
CA ILE A 220 15.64 1.90 30.14
C ILE A 220 16.64 2.31 31.25
N ASP A 221 16.14 2.45 32.48
CA ASP A 221 16.89 2.73 33.71
C ASP A 221 17.01 1.52 34.66
N SER A 222 17.05 0.27 34.17
CA SER A 222 17.44 -0.87 35.02
C SER A 222 18.92 -0.71 35.39
N PRO A 223 19.29 -0.42 36.65
CA PRO A 223 20.66 -0.04 37.01
C PRO A 223 21.63 -1.23 37.02
N THR A 224 21.20 -2.41 36.59
CA THR A 224 22.03 -3.61 36.59
C THR A 224 21.76 -4.46 35.36
N PHE A 225 22.53 -4.22 34.30
CA PHE A 225 22.86 -5.25 33.32
C PHE A 225 23.70 -6.34 34.01
N ILE A 226 23.07 -7.27 34.72
CA ILE A 226 23.72 -8.44 35.34
C ILE A 226 23.73 -9.67 34.43
N GLY A 227 23.22 -9.54 33.20
CA GLY A 227 23.47 -10.53 32.16
C GLY A 227 24.85 -10.30 31.54
N THR A 228 25.76 -11.25 31.65
CA THR A 228 26.96 -11.28 30.79
C THR A 228 26.50 -11.17 29.34
N PRO A 229 26.88 -10.13 28.58
CA PRO A 229 26.52 -10.02 27.18
C PRO A 229 27.12 -11.23 26.45
N LYS A 230 26.27 -12.18 26.09
CA LYS A 230 26.64 -13.27 25.20
C LYS A 230 26.59 -12.73 23.78
N ALA A 231 27.64 -12.01 23.39
CA ALA A 231 27.95 -11.89 21.97
C ALA A 231 28.06 -13.33 21.43
N PRO A 232 27.48 -13.67 20.27
CA PRO A 232 27.71 -14.95 19.67
C PRO A 232 29.23 -15.08 19.46
N THR A 233 29.87 -16.00 20.19
CA THR A 233 31.25 -16.39 19.91
C THR A 233 31.24 -16.90 18.46
N PRO A 234 31.90 -16.23 17.51
CA PRO A 234 31.97 -16.76 16.16
C PRO A 234 32.66 -18.13 16.23
N THR A 235 32.11 -19.08 15.48
CA THR A 235 32.80 -20.35 15.24
C THR A 235 34.18 -20.04 14.66
N THR A 236 35.15 -20.89 14.97
CA THR A 236 36.59 -20.76 14.71
C THR A 236 37.01 -20.55 13.24
N ALA A 237 36.06 -20.30 12.33
CA ALA A 237 36.27 -20.08 10.90
C ALA A 237 36.19 -18.61 10.44
N ASP A 238 35.84 -17.65 11.30
CA ASP A 238 35.83 -16.22 10.93
C ASP A 238 37.16 -15.53 11.28
N GLY A 239 38.10 -15.58 10.36
CA GLY A 239 39.45 -14.99 10.47
C GLY A 239 39.52 -13.45 10.39
N ILE A 240 38.44 -12.73 10.71
CA ILE A 240 38.36 -11.26 10.53
C ILE A 240 38.56 -10.48 11.84
N ALA A 241 38.55 -11.15 13.01
CA ALA A 241 38.63 -10.46 14.30
C ALA A 241 39.70 -11.02 15.25
N THR A 242 40.88 -11.38 14.75
CA THR A 242 42.01 -11.63 15.66
C THR A 242 42.66 -10.30 16.07
N LYS A 243 43.10 -10.21 17.32
CA LYS A 243 43.84 -9.05 17.87
C LYS A 243 44.98 -8.58 16.94
N ALA A 244 45.60 -9.52 16.21
CA ALA A 244 46.65 -9.24 15.22
C ALA A 244 46.18 -8.41 14.01
N TYR A 245 44.95 -8.59 13.53
CA TYR A 245 44.38 -7.80 12.42
C TYR A 245 44.12 -6.34 12.86
N VAL A 246 43.59 -6.17 14.07
CA VAL A 246 43.32 -4.86 14.67
C VAL A 246 44.63 -4.12 14.97
N ASP A 247 45.63 -4.81 15.53
CA ASP A 247 46.96 -4.25 15.80
C ASP A 247 47.72 -3.87 14.50
N ALA A 248 47.51 -4.57 13.38
CA ALA A 248 48.12 -4.26 12.09
C ALA A 248 47.54 -2.99 11.44
N ILE A 249 46.23 -2.76 11.57
CA ILE A 249 45.59 -1.52 11.07
C ILE A 249 45.96 -0.31 11.94
N LEU A 250 46.01 -0.49 13.26
CA LEU A 250 46.33 0.59 14.21
C LEU A 250 47.82 0.98 14.23
N SER A 251 48.73 0.08 13.87
CA SER A 251 50.18 0.36 13.82
C SER A 251 50.65 1.05 12.52
N GLY A 252 49.76 1.30 11.56
CA GLY A 252 50.11 1.97 10.30
C GLY A 252 51.08 1.18 9.41
N ALA A 253 51.31 -0.11 9.71
CA ALA A 253 52.14 -0.98 8.90
C ALA A 253 51.35 -1.36 7.63
N GLY A 254 51.74 -0.77 6.49
CA GLY A 254 51.12 -1.02 5.20
C GLY A 254 50.99 -2.51 4.89
N VAL A 255 49.76 -3.01 4.91
CA VAL A 255 49.42 -4.37 4.47
C VAL A 255 49.57 -4.40 2.95
N SER A 256 50.69 -4.95 2.50
CA SER A 256 50.93 -5.28 1.10
C SER A 256 50.17 -6.55 0.76
N VAL A 257 48.98 -6.40 0.17
CA VAL A 257 48.29 -7.50 -0.50
C VAL A 257 49.11 -7.82 -1.75
N ALA A 258 49.68 -9.03 -1.79
CA ALA A 258 50.37 -9.54 -2.97
C ALA A 258 49.37 -9.57 -4.15
N ALA A 259 49.50 -8.60 -5.06
CA ALA A 259 48.99 -8.73 -6.40
C ALA A 259 49.84 -9.79 -7.11
N ASP A 260 49.19 -10.75 -7.77
CA ASP A 260 49.83 -11.73 -8.63
C ASP A 260 49.76 -11.25 -10.09
N PRO A 261 50.88 -10.77 -10.66
CA PRO A 261 51.01 -10.64 -12.10
C PRO A 261 52.29 -11.35 -12.55
N ASN A 262 52.32 -12.68 -12.54
CA ASN A 262 53.37 -13.37 -13.27
C ASN A 262 52.95 -14.73 -13.84
N THR A 263 52.22 -14.69 -14.96
CA THR A 263 52.49 -15.66 -16.02
C THR A 263 53.17 -14.94 -17.19
N ILE A 264 54.45 -15.29 -17.36
CA ILE A 264 55.33 -15.09 -18.52
C ILE A 264 56.11 -13.76 -18.62
N ALA A 265 57.23 -13.67 -17.88
CA ALA A 265 58.54 -13.41 -18.49
C ALA A 265 59.68 -13.87 -17.56
N LYS A 266 60.22 -15.07 -17.79
CA LYS A 266 61.49 -15.50 -17.18
C LYS A 266 62.63 -14.82 -17.92
N ARG A 267 63.42 -14.01 -17.23
CA ARG A 267 64.76 -13.62 -17.66
C ARG A 267 65.69 -14.83 -17.52
N ASN A 268 66.44 -15.17 -18.56
CA ASN A 268 67.59 -16.08 -18.42
C ASN A 268 68.90 -15.26 -18.44
N GLY A 269 69.92 -15.77 -17.75
CA GLY A 269 71.16 -15.08 -17.40
C GLY A 269 72.13 -14.82 -18.57
N ALA A 270 71.78 -13.91 -19.48
CA ALA A 270 72.72 -13.16 -20.32
C ALA A 270 72.02 -11.87 -20.78
N GLY A 271 72.48 -10.71 -20.28
CA GLY A 271 71.84 -9.43 -20.53
C GLY A 271 71.89 -9.01 -22.01
N ALA A 272 70.72 -8.87 -22.64
CA ALA A 272 70.49 -8.01 -23.80
C ALA A 272 69.00 -7.65 -23.89
N LEU A 273 68.70 -6.36 -23.68
CA LEU A 273 67.41 -5.76 -24.00
C LEU A 273 67.42 -5.47 -25.51
N VAL A 274 66.70 -6.24 -26.33
CA VAL A 274 66.50 -5.87 -27.74
C VAL A 274 65.12 -5.26 -27.88
N ALA A 275 65.10 -3.93 -27.88
CA ALA A 275 63.97 -3.16 -28.38
C ALA A 275 64.01 -3.18 -29.92
N THR A 276 63.02 -3.80 -30.56
CA THR A 276 62.62 -3.39 -31.92
C THR A 276 61.32 -2.61 -31.79
N SER A 277 61.46 -1.31 -31.99
CA SER A 277 60.49 -0.24 -31.85
C SER A 277 59.16 -0.49 -32.56
N PHE A 278 58.06 -0.30 -31.83
CA PHE A 278 56.92 0.44 -32.34
C PHE A 278 57.38 1.87 -32.70
N ILE A 279 57.01 2.36 -33.88
CA ILE A 279 56.38 3.67 -34.13
C ILE A 279 56.18 3.83 -35.66
N GLY A 280 54.92 4.08 -36.05
CA GLY A 280 54.56 5.19 -36.94
C GLY A 280 54.98 5.17 -38.41
N LYS A 281 53.98 4.97 -39.29
CA LYS A 281 53.71 5.80 -40.48
C LYS A 281 54.92 6.10 -41.40
N ALA A 282 55.16 5.24 -42.39
CA ALA A 282 55.96 5.60 -43.57
C ALA A 282 55.07 6.27 -44.64
N THR A 283 55.10 7.60 -44.64
CA THR A 283 54.59 8.50 -45.66
C THR A 283 55.64 8.77 -46.73
N THR A 284 55.70 7.97 -47.80
CA THR A 284 56.31 8.43 -49.06
C THR A 284 55.75 7.67 -50.27
N ALA A 285 55.14 8.44 -51.17
CA ALA A 285 54.69 8.01 -52.48
C ALA A 285 55.88 7.84 -53.43
N GLY A 286 55.82 6.84 -54.32
CA GLY A 286 56.82 6.65 -55.37
C GLY A 286 56.54 5.42 -56.23
N ALA A 287 55.68 5.60 -57.23
CA ALA A 287 55.61 4.86 -58.49
C ALA A 287 55.72 3.32 -58.47
N ALA A 288 54.57 2.64 -58.65
CA ALA A 288 54.50 1.40 -59.41
C ALA A 288 53.06 1.23 -59.95
N ASP A 289 52.79 1.92 -61.05
CA ASP A 289 51.72 1.56 -61.97
C ASP A 289 51.92 0.10 -62.42
N THR A 290 50.80 -0.64 -62.54
CA THR A 290 50.71 -2.03 -63.04
C THR A 290 50.82 -3.14 -61.97
N ALA A 291 49.78 -3.28 -61.13
CA ALA A 291 49.50 -4.53 -60.43
C ALA A 291 48.14 -5.08 -60.91
N THR A 292 48.17 -5.93 -61.93
CA THR A 292 46.99 -6.54 -62.58
C THR A 292 46.28 -7.60 -61.72
N ASN A 293 46.73 -7.89 -60.50
CA ASN A 293 46.00 -8.76 -59.56
C ASN A 293 46.43 -8.46 -58.11
N ALA A 294 45.65 -7.65 -57.38
CA ALA A 294 45.82 -7.45 -55.94
C ALA A 294 44.47 -7.69 -55.24
N THR A 295 44.22 -8.95 -54.86
CA THR A 295 42.96 -9.41 -54.25
C THR A 295 42.74 -8.91 -52.81
N ASN A 296 43.58 -8.03 -52.26
CA ASN A 296 43.39 -7.46 -50.91
C ASN A 296 43.96 -6.04 -50.81
N ALA A 297 43.30 -5.07 -51.44
CA ALA A 297 43.66 -3.65 -51.29
C ALA A 297 42.51 -2.87 -50.64
N GLN A 298 42.46 -2.90 -49.30
CA GLN A 298 41.81 -1.83 -48.55
C GLN A 298 42.59 -0.54 -48.82
N ASN A 299 41.96 0.40 -49.55
CA ASN A 299 42.42 1.76 -49.92
C ASN A 299 43.00 1.96 -51.34
N ALA A 300 42.35 1.42 -52.38
CA ALA A 300 42.59 1.88 -53.76
C ALA A 300 41.73 3.13 -54.07
N VAL A 301 42.27 4.34 -53.84
CA VAL A 301 41.52 5.60 -54.08
C VAL A 301 41.47 6.02 -55.56
N ASN A 302 42.22 5.41 -56.49
CA ASN A 302 42.18 5.80 -57.91
C ASN A 302 42.30 4.59 -58.88
N ALA A 303 41.29 3.72 -58.91
CA ALA A 303 41.17 2.69 -59.94
C ALA A 303 40.22 3.16 -61.05
N GLN A 304 40.75 3.81 -62.10
CA GLN A 304 39.90 4.41 -63.14
C GLN A 304 39.31 3.41 -64.16
N ARG A 305 39.74 2.13 -64.16
CA ARG A 305 39.19 1.08 -65.05
C ARG A 305 39.35 -0.33 -64.44
N ALA A 306 38.43 -0.73 -63.57
CA ALA A 306 38.33 -2.13 -63.13
C ALA A 306 37.05 -2.74 -63.71
N GLU A 307 37.19 -3.68 -64.66
CA GLU A 307 36.08 -4.30 -65.39
C GLU A 307 35.42 -5.47 -64.65
N ASN A 308 35.86 -5.85 -63.45
CA ASN A 308 35.14 -6.75 -62.53
C ASN A 308 35.69 -6.60 -61.09
N ALA A 309 34.91 -5.98 -60.19
CA ALA A 309 35.27 -5.77 -58.79
C ALA A 309 34.15 -6.24 -57.86
N ASP A 310 34.13 -7.53 -57.53
CA ASP A 310 33.08 -8.17 -56.71
C ASP A 310 33.23 -7.95 -55.20
N ASN A 311 33.78 -6.81 -54.75
CA ASN A 311 33.53 -6.23 -53.41
C ASN A 311 34.22 -4.86 -53.26
N ALA A 312 33.70 -3.83 -53.94
CA ALA A 312 34.13 -2.44 -53.75
C ALA A 312 33.06 -1.66 -52.96
N THR A 313 33.16 -1.65 -51.64
CA THR A 313 32.18 -1.02 -50.73
C THR A 313 32.17 0.52 -50.78
N ASN A 314 32.90 1.20 -51.66
CA ASN A 314 32.81 2.66 -51.80
C ASN A 314 33.20 3.13 -53.22
N ALA A 315 32.28 3.00 -54.18
CA ALA A 315 32.40 3.63 -55.49
C ALA A 315 31.41 4.81 -55.58
N VAL A 316 31.92 6.04 -55.41
CA VAL A 316 31.10 7.26 -55.36
C VAL A 316 30.69 7.80 -56.73
N ASN A 317 31.17 7.30 -57.87
CA ASN A 317 30.73 7.79 -59.18
C ASN A 317 30.77 6.68 -60.24
N ALA A 318 29.70 5.88 -60.34
CA ALA A 318 29.46 5.00 -61.48
C ALA A 318 28.13 5.39 -62.16
N GLN A 319 28.23 6.32 -63.11
CA GLN A 319 27.16 6.62 -64.07
C GLN A 319 27.00 5.38 -64.97
N SER A 320 25.82 4.77 -64.96
CA SER A 320 25.39 3.63 -65.80
C SER A 320 25.64 2.21 -65.26
N ALA A 321 25.04 1.88 -64.11
CA ALA A 321 24.73 0.48 -63.76
C ALA A 321 23.20 0.28 -63.76
N GLN A 322 22.70 -0.21 -64.90
CA GLN A 322 21.30 -0.58 -65.07
C GLN A 322 21.09 -1.94 -64.40
N THR A 323 20.32 -1.96 -63.32
CA THR A 323 19.96 -3.13 -62.48
C THR A 323 20.95 -3.46 -61.35
N ALA A 324 20.87 -2.72 -60.23
CA ALA A 324 21.44 -3.15 -58.95
C ALA A 324 20.38 -2.96 -57.84
N ASN A 325 19.82 -4.07 -57.37
CA ASN A 325 18.65 -4.11 -56.48
C ASN A 325 19.00 -3.96 -54.98
N THR A 326 20.05 -3.20 -54.65
CA THR A 326 20.41 -2.85 -53.27
C THR A 326 21.26 -1.58 -53.25
N ALA A 327 20.62 -0.41 -53.27
CA ALA A 327 21.31 0.89 -53.17
C ALA A 327 20.82 1.64 -51.93
N ASN A 328 21.53 1.46 -50.81
CA ASN A 328 21.19 2.09 -49.53
C ASN A 328 21.81 3.48 -49.34
N THR A 329 22.30 4.12 -50.41
CA THR A 329 22.95 5.43 -50.33
C THR A 329 22.91 6.16 -51.68
N ALA A 330 21.76 6.72 -52.05
CA ALA A 330 21.67 7.65 -53.18
C ALA A 330 20.90 8.91 -52.77
N THR A 331 21.63 10.02 -52.65
CA THR A 331 21.14 11.33 -52.19
C THR A 331 20.46 12.15 -53.31
N SER A 332 20.21 11.59 -54.50
CA SER A 332 19.43 12.26 -55.55
C SER A 332 18.88 11.25 -56.56
N ALA A 333 17.59 10.91 -56.43
CA ALA A 333 16.84 10.25 -57.49
C ALA A 333 15.56 11.05 -57.76
N THR A 334 15.52 11.71 -58.92
CA THR A 334 14.51 12.69 -59.35
C THR A 334 13.25 12.06 -59.95
N THR A 335 13.00 10.77 -59.71
CA THR A 335 11.74 10.11 -60.03
C THR A 335 11.48 9.00 -59.03
N ALA A 336 11.23 9.39 -57.79
CA ALA A 336 10.97 8.48 -56.69
C ALA A 336 9.50 8.56 -56.27
N GLY A 337 8.66 7.71 -56.86
CA GLY A 337 7.35 7.35 -56.28
C GLY A 337 7.47 6.52 -54.99
N SER A 338 8.66 6.38 -54.41
CA SER A 338 8.91 5.63 -53.19
C SER A 338 10.13 6.16 -52.42
N ALA A 339 10.30 7.49 -52.36
CA ALA A 339 11.27 8.13 -51.46
C ALA A 339 10.58 8.76 -50.26
N ASN A 340 9.90 7.94 -49.46
CA ASN A 340 9.56 8.30 -48.09
C ASN A 340 9.79 7.05 -47.25
N GLN A 341 11.00 6.91 -46.69
CA GLN A 341 11.29 6.45 -45.32
C GLN A 341 12.75 6.01 -45.21
N ALA A 342 13.64 7.00 -45.09
CA ALA A 342 14.94 6.86 -44.46
C ALA A 342 14.81 6.12 -43.12
N ALA A 343 15.68 5.12 -42.89
CA ALA A 343 15.94 4.39 -41.63
C ALA A 343 14.78 3.69 -40.88
N ASN A 344 13.51 4.06 -41.08
CA ASN A 344 12.35 3.51 -40.37
C ASN A 344 11.41 2.68 -41.26
N ALA A 345 11.66 2.57 -42.57
CA ALA A 345 10.84 1.76 -43.49
C ALA A 345 10.77 0.28 -43.08
N ALA A 346 11.86 -0.27 -42.54
CA ALA A 346 11.90 -1.67 -42.11
C ALA A 346 11.06 -1.98 -40.83
N LYS A 347 10.50 -0.95 -40.16
CA LYS A 347 9.71 -1.11 -38.93
C LYS A 347 8.21 -0.89 -39.12
N LEU A 348 7.78 -0.48 -40.31
CA LEU A 348 6.37 -0.30 -40.69
C LEU A 348 6.08 -1.32 -41.79
N ASP A 349 5.41 -2.43 -41.48
CA ASP A 349 4.97 -3.46 -42.45
C ASP A 349 4.17 -2.84 -43.62
N ASN A 350 4.88 -2.32 -44.63
CA ASN A 350 4.30 -1.76 -45.85
C ASN A 350 3.28 -0.61 -45.63
N LYS A 351 3.39 0.16 -44.54
CA LYS A 351 2.50 1.30 -44.25
C LYS A 351 3.14 2.64 -44.62
N ASN A 352 2.37 3.52 -45.26
CA ASN A 352 2.81 4.89 -45.60
C ASN A 352 2.42 5.88 -44.51
N ALA A 353 3.30 6.85 -44.23
CA ALA A 353 2.94 7.97 -43.36
C ALA A 353 1.96 8.89 -44.11
N SER A 354 0.80 9.18 -43.52
CA SER A 354 -0.26 10.00 -44.14
C SER A 354 -0.79 11.06 -43.18
N VAL A 355 -1.11 12.24 -43.72
CA VAL A 355 -1.88 13.28 -43.03
C VAL A 355 -3.39 13.15 -43.27
N ALA A 356 -3.79 12.26 -44.19
CA ALA A 356 -5.18 11.93 -44.50
C ALA A 356 -5.58 10.61 -43.82
N THR A 357 -6.82 10.54 -43.33
CA THR A 357 -7.41 9.36 -42.69
C THR A 357 -7.64 8.26 -43.72
N ALA A 358 -6.67 7.36 -43.90
CA ALA A 358 -6.73 6.25 -44.85
C ALA A 358 -6.29 4.93 -44.20
N ALA A 359 -6.87 3.81 -44.63
CA ALA A 359 -6.47 2.48 -44.17
C ALA A 359 -4.99 2.21 -44.48
N ASP A 360 -4.34 1.38 -43.65
CA ASP A 360 -2.94 0.97 -43.81
C ASP A 360 -1.90 2.11 -43.84
N THR A 361 -2.24 3.22 -43.17
CA THR A 361 -1.31 4.35 -42.97
C THR A 361 -0.90 4.51 -41.51
N VAL A 362 0.21 5.22 -41.30
CA VAL A 362 0.68 5.66 -39.98
C VAL A 362 0.57 7.18 -39.89
N VAL A 363 0.13 7.68 -38.73
CA VAL A 363 -0.06 9.11 -38.53
C VAL A 363 1.28 9.85 -38.55
N VAL A 364 1.36 10.92 -39.33
CA VAL A 364 2.54 11.81 -39.39
C VAL A 364 2.58 12.68 -38.14
N ARG A 365 3.76 12.84 -37.51
CA ARG A 365 3.96 13.83 -36.45
C ARG A 365 4.07 15.23 -37.01
N ASP A 366 3.59 16.23 -36.28
CA ASP A 366 3.88 17.63 -36.61
C ASP A 366 5.35 18.00 -36.31
N ALA A 367 5.75 19.23 -36.65
CA ALA A 367 7.11 19.72 -36.38
C ALA A 367 7.47 19.79 -34.89
N GLY A 368 6.48 19.77 -34.00
CA GLY A 368 6.64 19.71 -32.54
C GLY A 368 6.69 18.29 -31.99
N GLY A 369 6.55 17.27 -32.83
CA GLY A 369 6.55 15.86 -32.42
C GLY A 369 5.18 15.36 -31.90
N ASN A 370 4.10 16.13 -32.08
CA ASN A 370 2.76 15.73 -31.65
C ASN A 370 2.08 14.85 -32.70
N VAL A 371 1.10 14.07 -32.26
CA VAL A 371 0.21 13.27 -33.11
C VAL A 371 -1.22 13.75 -32.88
N ASN A 372 -1.90 14.21 -33.93
CA ASN A 372 -3.31 14.56 -33.87
C ASN A 372 -4.15 13.39 -34.39
N ALA A 373 -5.15 12.96 -33.62
CA ALA A 373 -6.05 11.88 -33.99
C ALA A 373 -7.47 12.23 -33.53
N ASN A 374 -8.49 11.91 -34.33
CA ASN A 374 -9.89 12.07 -33.93
C ASN A 374 -10.25 11.13 -32.76
N VAL A 375 -9.69 9.91 -32.77
CA VAL A 375 -9.81 8.95 -31.68
C VAL A 375 -8.44 8.31 -31.48
N PHE A 376 -7.92 8.39 -30.25
CA PHE A 376 -6.66 7.75 -29.87
C PHE A 376 -6.93 6.64 -28.86
N ASN A 377 -6.86 5.39 -29.31
CA ASN A 377 -7.00 4.22 -28.44
C ASN A 377 -5.63 3.81 -27.89
N GLY A 378 -5.21 4.44 -26.78
CA GLY A 378 -3.94 4.15 -26.11
C GLY A 378 -3.98 4.47 -24.62
N ARG A 379 -2.99 3.99 -23.86
CA ARG A 379 -2.84 4.28 -22.43
C ARG A 379 -1.87 5.46 -22.24
N ALA A 380 -2.39 6.61 -21.81
CA ALA A 380 -1.54 7.71 -21.39
C ALA A 380 -0.73 7.31 -20.15
N THR A 381 0.58 7.54 -20.16
CA THR A 381 1.47 7.27 -19.01
C THR A 381 1.55 8.42 -18.01
N SER A 382 1.05 9.60 -18.39
CA SER A 382 0.97 10.80 -17.56
C SER A 382 -0.12 11.74 -18.13
N ALA A 383 -0.90 12.36 -17.27
CA ALA A 383 -1.78 13.47 -17.66
C ALA A 383 -1.06 14.81 -17.38
N ALA A 384 -1.13 15.75 -18.31
CA ALA A 384 -0.58 17.11 -18.13
C ALA A 384 -1.42 17.95 -17.16
N TYR A 385 -2.70 17.60 -17.03
CA TYR A 385 -3.69 18.21 -16.16
C TYR A 385 -4.25 17.15 -15.22
N ALA A 386 -4.81 17.52 -14.07
CA ALA A 386 -5.12 16.56 -13.00
C ALA A 386 -6.52 16.73 -12.38
N ASP A 387 -7.38 17.49 -13.02
CA ASP A 387 -8.78 17.68 -12.62
C ASP A 387 -9.74 16.85 -13.46
N PHE A 388 -10.80 16.39 -12.79
CA PHE A 388 -11.94 15.76 -13.42
C PHE A 388 -13.04 16.82 -13.51
N ALA A 389 -13.48 17.09 -14.73
CA ALA A 389 -14.53 18.07 -15.00
C ALA A 389 -15.69 17.45 -15.80
N GLU A 390 -16.83 18.12 -15.75
CA GLU A 390 -18.02 17.81 -16.54
C GLU A 390 -18.62 19.12 -17.08
N ARG A 391 -19.24 19.08 -18.25
CA ARG A 391 -19.91 20.25 -18.85
C ARG A 391 -21.30 20.45 -18.26
N PHE A 392 -21.64 21.69 -17.88
CA PHE A 392 -22.94 22.09 -17.32
C PHE A 392 -23.44 23.39 -17.94
N GLU A 393 -24.74 23.51 -18.18
CA GLU A 393 -25.34 24.68 -18.80
C GLU A 393 -25.29 25.93 -17.90
N ALA A 394 -24.62 26.99 -18.36
CA ALA A 394 -24.38 28.20 -17.58
C ALA A 394 -25.44 29.28 -17.79
N SER A 395 -25.91 29.87 -16.68
CA SER A 395 -26.86 30.99 -16.61
C SER A 395 -26.27 32.34 -17.02
N GLU A 396 -24.95 32.45 -17.04
CA GLU A 396 -24.18 33.65 -17.35
C GLU A 396 -22.83 33.28 -17.99
N ASP A 397 -22.12 34.26 -18.54
CA ASP A 397 -20.76 34.05 -19.05
C ASP A 397 -19.80 33.72 -17.89
N LEU A 398 -19.19 32.55 -17.96
CA LEU A 398 -18.21 32.06 -17.00
C LEU A 398 -16.83 31.96 -17.63
N GLU A 399 -15.83 32.38 -16.86
CA GLU A 399 -14.44 32.36 -17.26
C GLU A 399 -13.66 31.34 -16.44
N SER A 400 -12.50 30.93 -16.93
CA SER A 400 -11.65 30.00 -16.22
C SER A 400 -11.28 30.52 -14.81
N GLY A 401 -11.41 29.63 -13.84
CA GLY A 401 -11.19 29.91 -12.43
C GLY A 401 -12.38 30.53 -11.70
N ASP A 402 -13.49 30.82 -12.38
CA ASP A 402 -14.73 31.18 -11.69
C ASP A 402 -15.21 30.01 -10.83
N VAL A 403 -15.55 30.31 -9.57
CA VAL A 403 -16.17 29.36 -8.65
C VAL A 403 -17.68 29.36 -8.89
N VAL A 404 -18.28 28.18 -9.04
CA VAL A 404 -19.69 28.04 -9.42
C VAL A 404 -20.51 27.31 -8.37
N SER A 405 -21.80 27.60 -8.36
CA SER A 405 -22.82 26.90 -7.56
C SER A 405 -23.96 26.47 -8.46
N PHE A 406 -24.74 25.48 -8.03
CA PHE A 406 -26.02 25.18 -8.66
C PHE A 406 -26.99 26.34 -8.48
N GLY A 407 -27.70 26.72 -9.56
CA GLY A 407 -28.71 27.76 -9.54
C GLY A 407 -28.67 28.69 -10.76
N GLY A 408 -29.46 29.77 -10.67
CA GLY A 408 -29.76 30.64 -11.81
C GLY A 408 -30.94 30.12 -12.63
N ASP A 409 -31.03 30.56 -13.89
CA ASP A 409 -32.09 30.15 -14.83
C ASP A 409 -31.81 28.78 -15.47
N LYS A 410 -30.55 28.33 -15.42
CA LYS A 410 -30.05 27.06 -15.97
C LYS A 410 -29.46 26.18 -14.85
N GLU A 411 -28.39 25.44 -15.12
CA GLU A 411 -27.82 24.49 -14.15
C GLU A 411 -26.87 25.18 -13.16
N ILE A 412 -26.01 26.08 -13.65
CA ILE A 412 -24.98 26.74 -12.84
C ILE A 412 -24.93 28.27 -13.03
N CYS A 413 -24.42 28.94 -12.00
CA CYS A 413 -24.10 30.38 -12.00
C CYS A 413 -22.87 30.66 -11.11
N LYS A 414 -22.37 31.90 -11.09
CA LYS A 414 -21.28 32.28 -10.19
C LYS A 414 -21.68 32.09 -8.73
N ALA A 415 -20.84 31.40 -7.96
CA ALA A 415 -21.09 31.19 -6.54
C ALA A 415 -21.05 32.54 -5.81
N GLY A 416 -22.09 32.84 -5.03
CA GLY A 416 -22.10 33.97 -4.10
C GLY A 416 -21.45 33.62 -2.76
N TRP A 417 -21.31 34.60 -1.86
CA TRP A 417 -20.71 34.41 -0.52
C TRP A 417 -21.33 33.21 0.21
N SER A 418 -22.66 33.11 0.23
CA SER A 418 -23.39 32.03 0.93
C SER A 418 -23.78 30.84 0.04
N GLY A 419 -23.21 30.73 -1.16
CA GLY A 419 -23.54 29.67 -2.11
C GLY A 419 -22.83 28.35 -1.78
N SER A 420 -23.53 27.21 -1.94
CA SER A 420 -22.86 25.90 -1.88
C SER A 420 -21.97 25.75 -3.13
N VAL A 421 -20.66 25.67 -2.92
CA VAL A 421 -19.70 25.56 -4.02
C VAL A 421 -19.80 24.20 -4.68
N PHE A 422 -20.18 24.21 -5.94
CA PHE A 422 -20.29 23.02 -6.78
C PHE A 422 -18.97 22.68 -7.49
N GLY A 423 -18.18 23.68 -7.86
CA GLY A 423 -16.92 23.45 -8.54
C GLY A 423 -16.26 24.73 -9.03
N VAL A 424 -15.24 24.58 -9.87
CA VAL A 424 -14.50 25.69 -10.47
C VAL A 424 -14.38 25.46 -11.98
N VAL A 425 -14.55 26.51 -12.78
CA VAL A 425 -14.42 26.43 -14.23
C VAL A 425 -12.97 26.11 -14.62
N SER A 426 -12.78 24.93 -15.22
CA SER A 426 -11.48 24.44 -15.66
C SER A 426 -11.07 25.04 -17.00
N THR A 427 -9.77 25.25 -17.19
CA THR A 427 -9.20 25.62 -18.50
C THR A 427 -8.89 24.39 -19.37
N ALA A 428 -8.53 23.27 -18.74
CA ALA A 428 -7.98 22.11 -19.44
C ALA A 428 -8.10 20.85 -18.56
N PRO A 429 -9.27 20.21 -18.49
CA PRO A 429 -9.48 19.06 -17.63
C PRO A 429 -8.69 17.83 -18.09
N ALA A 430 -8.23 17.02 -17.15
CA ALA A 430 -7.60 15.72 -17.42
C ALA A 430 -8.60 14.71 -17.99
N TYR A 431 -9.83 14.79 -17.48
CA TYR A 431 -10.97 14.01 -17.94
C TYR A 431 -12.19 14.93 -18.00
N LEU A 432 -12.85 14.95 -19.16
CA LEU A 432 -14.05 15.73 -19.40
C LEU A 432 -15.23 14.79 -19.65
N ALA A 433 -16.16 14.71 -18.69
CA ALA A 433 -17.45 14.07 -18.89
C ALA A 433 -18.40 14.99 -19.68
N ASN A 434 -19.32 14.39 -20.42
CA ASN A 434 -20.27 15.08 -21.31
C ASN A 434 -19.58 16.10 -22.26
N ALA A 435 -18.43 15.72 -22.82
CA ALA A 435 -17.63 16.61 -23.66
C ALA A 435 -18.37 17.17 -24.89
N GLU A 436 -19.42 16.47 -25.35
CA GLU A 436 -20.28 16.88 -26.48
C GLU A 436 -21.41 17.84 -26.09
N ALA A 437 -21.63 18.10 -24.80
CA ALA A 437 -22.67 19.01 -24.32
C ALA A 437 -22.23 20.46 -24.51
N GLY A 438 -22.55 21.08 -25.64
CA GLY A 438 -22.29 22.50 -25.90
C GLY A 438 -20.81 22.89 -25.97
N ASP A 439 -20.57 24.20 -26.02
CA ASP A 439 -19.24 24.81 -26.05
C ASP A 439 -18.89 25.48 -24.71
N ASP A 440 -17.68 26.02 -24.57
CA ASP A 440 -17.24 26.64 -23.31
C ASP A 440 -18.04 27.89 -22.90
N LYS A 441 -18.82 28.47 -23.82
CA LYS A 441 -19.69 29.62 -23.52
C LYS A 441 -21.02 29.18 -22.95
N SER A 442 -21.63 28.16 -23.55
CA SER A 442 -22.94 27.66 -23.13
C SER A 442 -22.83 26.65 -21.99
N HIS A 443 -21.80 25.80 -22.03
CA HIS A 443 -21.59 24.67 -21.14
C HIS A 443 -20.11 24.52 -20.71
N PRO A 444 -19.57 25.46 -19.91
CA PRO A 444 -18.18 25.41 -19.48
C PRO A 444 -17.86 24.12 -18.72
N ALA A 445 -16.61 23.67 -18.81
CA ALA A 445 -16.13 22.52 -18.06
C ALA A 445 -15.94 22.90 -16.58
N VAL A 446 -16.68 22.25 -15.68
CA VAL A 446 -16.60 22.49 -14.24
C VAL A 446 -15.85 21.36 -13.55
N ALA A 447 -14.70 21.68 -12.96
CA ALA A 447 -13.94 20.78 -12.13
C ALA A 447 -14.57 20.66 -10.74
N TRP A 448 -15.04 19.47 -10.40
CA TRP A 448 -15.55 19.13 -9.07
C TRP A 448 -14.47 18.49 -8.19
N GLN A 449 -13.40 17.95 -8.79
CA GLN A 449 -12.23 17.44 -8.07
C GLN A 449 -10.94 17.60 -8.87
N GLY A 450 -9.87 18.00 -8.18
CA GLY A 450 -8.49 17.94 -8.68
C GLY A 450 -7.77 19.28 -8.65
N ARG A 451 -6.70 19.41 -9.45
CA ARG A 451 -5.86 20.61 -9.46
C ARG A 451 -6.36 21.58 -10.53
N VAL A 452 -6.87 22.73 -10.12
CA VAL A 452 -7.48 23.73 -11.01
C VAL A 452 -7.05 25.14 -10.61
N PRO A 453 -6.78 26.05 -11.57
CA PRO A 453 -6.63 27.48 -11.28
C PRO A 453 -7.94 28.05 -10.75
N VAL A 454 -7.90 28.75 -9.62
CA VAL A 454 -9.07 29.40 -9.00
C VAL A 454 -8.85 30.90 -8.98
N LYS A 455 -9.87 31.71 -9.29
CA LYS A 455 -9.79 33.16 -9.08
C LYS A 455 -9.83 33.47 -7.60
N VAL A 456 -8.78 34.11 -7.08
CA VAL A 456 -8.65 34.44 -5.66
C VAL A 456 -8.37 35.92 -5.45
N LEU A 457 -9.12 36.54 -4.54
CA LEU A 457 -8.94 37.91 -4.05
C LEU A 457 -7.96 37.92 -2.86
N GLY A 458 -7.06 38.89 -2.83
CA GLY A 458 -6.13 39.09 -1.70
C GLY A 458 -4.96 38.10 -1.68
N PRO A 459 -3.99 38.31 -0.78
CA PRO A 459 -2.82 37.45 -0.65
C PRO A 459 -3.19 36.06 -0.13
N VAL A 460 -2.51 35.05 -0.66
CA VAL A 460 -2.72 33.62 -0.37
C VAL A 460 -1.36 32.98 -0.11
N GLU A 461 -1.24 32.25 0.99
CA GLU A 461 -0.08 31.39 1.21
C GLU A 461 -0.39 29.98 0.72
N LYS A 462 0.65 29.28 0.26
CA LYS A 462 0.54 27.88 -0.09
C LYS A 462 -0.05 27.11 1.09
N PHE A 463 -1.07 26.32 0.79
CA PHE A 463 -1.89 25.55 1.73
C PHE A 463 -2.96 26.33 2.51
N ASP A 464 -3.18 27.61 2.22
CA ASP A 464 -4.34 28.32 2.75
C ASP A 464 -5.65 27.66 2.30
N LEU A 465 -6.63 27.65 3.21
CA LEU A 465 -7.99 27.19 2.92
C LEU A 465 -8.70 28.22 2.06
N LEU A 466 -9.36 27.78 0.98
CA LEU A 466 -10.12 28.66 0.10
C LEU A 466 -11.62 28.55 0.40
N VAL A 467 -12.24 29.72 0.57
CA VAL A 467 -13.67 29.92 0.81
C VAL A 467 -14.18 31.03 -0.10
N MET A 468 -15.49 31.18 -0.21
CA MET A 468 -16.10 32.21 -1.07
C MET A 468 -15.82 33.62 -0.54
N SER A 469 -15.49 34.54 -1.46
CA SER A 469 -15.38 35.97 -1.16
C SER A 469 -16.73 36.69 -1.31
N THR A 470 -16.73 37.99 -1.07
CA THR A 470 -17.85 38.89 -1.38
C THR A 470 -18.09 39.06 -2.87
N ILE A 471 -17.10 38.77 -3.72
CA ILE A 471 -17.20 38.91 -5.17
C ILE A 471 -17.68 37.58 -5.74
N PRO A 472 -18.83 37.53 -6.43
CA PRO A 472 -19.35 36.31 -7.02
C PRO A 472 -18.32 35.63 -7.94
N GLY A 473 -18.16 34.32 -7.78
CA GLY A 473 -17.22 33.51 -8.55
C GLY A 473 -15.75 33.64 -8.14
N VAL A 474 -15.44 34.40 -7.08
CA VAL A 474 -14.06 34.62 -6.61
C VAL A 474 -13.90 34.11 -5.18
N ALA A 475 -12.81 33.38 -4.95
CA ALA A 475 -12.44 32.87 -3.63
C ALA A 475 -11.61 33.89 -2.83
N TYR A 476 -11.42 33.63 -1.54
CA TYR A 476 -10.35 34.25 -0.75
C TYR A 476 -9.75 33.23 0.23
N ALA A 477 -8.56 33.53 0.76
CA ALA A 477 -7.91 32.70 1.78
C ALA A 477 -8.58 32.90 3.15
N ALA A 478 -9.20 31.86 3.69
CA ALA A 478 -9.74 31.88 5.05
C ALA A 478 -8.60 32.02 6.07
N LYS A 479 -8.64 33.08 6.88
CA LYS A 479 -7.66 33.31 7.95
C LYS A 479 -8.06 32.70 9.30
N ASP A 480 -9.32 32.25 9.42
CA ASP A 480 -9.83 31.54 10.59
C ASP A 480 -9.94 30.03 10.34
N ALA A 481 -9.41 29.23 11.28
CA ALA A 481 -9.22 27.79 11.13
C ALA A 481 -10.50 26.92 11.17
N VAL A 482 -11.70 27.53 11.15
CA VAL A 482 -12.98 26.83 11.47
C VAL A 482 -14.07 27.04 10.41
N SER A 483 -13.74 27.53 9.21
CA SER A 483 -14.77 27.67 8.17
C SER A 483 -15.27 26.30 7.69
N THR A 484 -16.58 26.07 7.77
CA THR A 484 -17.24 24.86 7.26
C THR A 484 -17.37 24.87 5.73
N ASP A 485 -17.12 26.01 5.10
CA ASP A 485 -17.45 26.29 3.69
C ASP A 485 -16.21 26.21 2.78
N VAL A 486 -15.20 25.47 3.23
CA VAL A 486 -13.96 25.26 2.49
C VAL A 486 -14.20 24.29 1.34
N PHE A 487 -13.93 24.76 0.11
CA PHE A 487 -14.04 23.97 -1.11
C PHE A 487 -12.70 23.62 -1.75
N GLY A 488 -11.61 24.25 -1.29
CA GLY A 488 -10.29 24.00 -1.84
C GLY A 488 -9.15 24.46 -0.94
N ARG A 489 -7.92 24.15 -1.38
CA ARG A 489 -6.69 24.54 -0.71
C ARG A 489 -5.67 25.02 -1.74
N ALA A 490 -5.04 26.16 -1.49
CA ALA A 490 -4.04 26.73 -2.38
C ALA A 490 -2.79 25.84 -2.47
N LEU A 491 -2.16 25.81 -3.66
CA LEU A 491 -0.94 25.04 -3.95
C LEU A 491 0.28 25.92 -4.25
N GLU A 492 0.08 27.24 -4.34
CA GLU A 492 1.09 28.24 -4.60
C GLU A 492 0.82 29.53 -3.82
N ASP A 493 1.85 30.36 -3.70
CA ASP A 493 1.78 31.65 -3.03
C ASP A 493 1.31 32.75 -3.99
N LYS A 494 0.53 33.70 -3.48
CA LYS A 494 0.09 34.92 -4.17
C LYS A 494 0.26 36.10 -3.25
N ALA A 495 1.10 37.06 -3.64
CA ALA A 495 1.34 38.28 -2.87
C ALA A 495 0.43 39.46 -3.25
N SER A 496 -0.28 39.38 -4.39
CA SER A 496 -1.08 40.49 -4.90
C SER A 496 -2.42 40.61 -4.16
N GLU A 497 -2.86 41.85 -3.93
CA GLU A 497 -4.16 42.15 -3.30
C GLU A 497 -5.35 41.96 -4.27
N GLY A 498 -5.14 42.16 -5.57
CA GLY A 498 -6.18 42.06 -6.59
C GLY A 498 -6.62 40.63 -6.89
N VAL A 499 -7.64 40.45 -7.73
CA VAL A 499 -8.07 39.13 -8.20
C VAL A 499 -7.05 38.57 -9.20
N SER A 500 -6.55 37.37 -8.96
CA SER A 500 -5.79 36.61 -9.96
C SER A 500 -5.99 35.11 -9.79
N LEU A 501 -5.56 34.33 -10.77
CA LEU A 501 -5.57 32.88 -10.67
C LEU A 501 -4.53 32.40 -9.66
N VAL A 502 -4.93 31.40 -8.87
CA VAL A 502 -4.08 30.64 -7.95
C VAL A 502 -4.36 29.16 -8.17
N MET A 503 -3.33 28.36 -8.41
CA MET A 503 -3.46 26.92 -8.46
C MET A 503 -3.92 26.37 -7.11
N ALA A 504 -5.03 25.64 -7.10
CA ALA A 504 -5.58 25.01 -5.91
C ALA A 504 -5.91 23.53 -6.15
N VAL A 505 -5.97 22.76 -5.07
CA VAL A 505 -6.67 21.48 -5.07
C VAL A 505 -8.11 21.75 -4.64
N VAL A 506 -9.06 21.44 -5.52
CA VAL A 506 -10.50 21.59 -5.29
C VAL A 506 -11.11 20.23 -5.01
N LYS A 507 -12.04 20.20 -4.06
CA LYS A 507 -12.95 19.10 -3.83
C LYS A 507 -14.29 19.68 -3.45
N ALA A 508 -15.22 19.69 -4.39
CA ALA A 508 -16.59 20.07 -4.15
C ALA A 508 -17.23 19.14 -3.11
N ARG A 509 -18.06 19.71 -2.24
CA ARG A 509 -18.92 18.98 -1.30
C ARG A 509 -20.35 19.18 -1.77
N ILE A 510 -20.90 18.15 -2.41
CA ILE A 510 -22.32 18.12 -2.83
C ILE A 510 -23.15 17.57 -1.66
#